data_AF-A0A349MYT7-F1
#
_entry.id   AF-A0A349MYT7-F1
#
_cell.length_a   1.000
_cell.length_b   1.000
_cell.length_c   1.000
_cell.angle_alpha   90.00
_cell.angle_beta   90.00
_cell.angle_gamma   90.00
#
_symmetry.space_group_name_H-M   'P 1'
#
loop_
_entity.id
_entity.type
_entity.pdbx_description
1 polymer ?
#
loop_
_entity_poly.entity_id
_entity_poly.type
_entity_poly.pdbx_seq_one_letter_code
_entity_poly.pdbx_strand_id
1 'polypeptide(L)'
;MSIVTKEVKVQARVVPEVRDRATAVLQSHGFTMSEFIRTVVTSVADGNLPEDFLEPNEGVMASLMEVADDLNGSKKLPVAHSREELERGLNDE
;
A
#
# COMPACT_ATOMS: atom_id res chain seq x y z
N MET A 1 4.18 3.85 -35.53
CA MET A 1 4.48 4.70 -34.36
C MET A 1 5.64 4.05 -33.64
N SER A 2 6.87 4.52 -33.87
CA SER A 2 8.06 3.93 -33.26
C SER A 2 8.16 4.40 -31.82
N ILE A 3 8.02 3.48 -30.87
CA ILE A 3 8.27 3.80 -29.46
C ILE A 3 9.78 3.96 -29.33
N VAL A 4 10.25 5.21 -29.25
CA VAL A 4 11.65 5.49 -28.89
C VAL A 4 11.78 5.16 -27.41
N THR A 5 12.23 3.93 -27.09
CA THR A 5 12.59 3.56 -25.73
C THR A 5 13.88 4.28 -25.37
N LYS A 6 13.76 5.38 -24.63
CA LYS A 6 14.90 6.01 -23.95
C LYS A 6 15.33 5.08 -22.82
N GLU A 7 16.58 4.64 -22.82
CA GLU A 7 17.12 3.84 -21.73
C GLU A 7 17.14 4.69 -20.45
N VAL A 8 16.46 4.22 -19.41
CA VAL A 8 16.39 4.87 -18.09
C VAL A 8 16.95 3.91 -17.05
N LYS A 9 17.87 4.40 -16.22
CA LYS A 9 18.49 3.63 -15.15
C LYS A 9 17.80 3.91 -13.82
N VAL A 10 17.29 2.86 -13.18
CA VAL A 10 16.79 2.93 -11.79
C VAL A 10 17.94 2.66 -10.83
N GLN A 11 18.15 3.53 -9.85
CA GLN A 11 19.14 3.36 -8.79
C GLN A 11 18.46 3.58 -7.44
N ALA A 12 18.59 2.60 -6.54
CA ALA A 12 18.05 2.66 -5.19
C ALA A 12 19.11 2.18 -4.20
N ARG A 13 19.13 2.78 -3.00
CA ARG A 13 19.95 2.29 -1.89
C ARG A 13 19.14 1.26 -1.11
N VAL A 14 19.72 0.10 -0.86
CA VAL A 14 19.11 -0.99 -0.10
C VAL A 14 20.18 -1.59 0.81
N VAL A 15 19.79 -2.01 2.01
CA VAL A 15 20.68 -2.75 2.92
C VAL A 15 21.17 -4.01 2.19
N PRO A 16 22.49 -4.28 2.11
CA PRO A 16 23.02 -5.38 1.31
C PRO A 16 22.38 -6.73 1.61
N GLU A 17 22.17 -7.05 2.89
CA GLU A 17 21.53 -8.32 3.29
C GLU A 17 20.07 -8.44 2.82
N VAL A 18 19.32 -7.33 2.80
CA VAL A 18 17.94 -7.30 2.29
C VAL A 18 17.95 -7.54 0.78
N ARG A 19 18.86 -6.89 0.05
CA ARG A 19 19.05 -7.11 -1.39
C ARG A 19 19.36 -8.58 -1.69
N ASP A 20 20.25 -9.18 -0.92
CA ASP A 20 20.71 -10.55 -1.17
C ASP A 20 19.61 -11.57 -0.90
N ARG A 21 18.87 -11.42 0.21
CA ARG A 21 17.69 -12.26 0.49
C ARG A 21 16.62 -12.13 -0.59
N ALA A 22 16.28 -10.90 -0.98
CA ALA A 22 15.29 -10.66 -2.03
C ALA A 22 15.73 -11.25 -3.37
N THR A 23 17.02 -11.14 -3.72
CA THR A 23 17.58 -11.72 -4.94
C THR A 23 17.47 -13.24 -4.94
N ALA A 24 17.79 -13.90 -3.82
CA ALA A 24 17.68 -15.35 -3.70
C ALA A 24 16.24 -15.85 -3.88
N VAL A 25 15.27 -15.17 -3.26
CA VAL A 25 13.83 -15.48 -3.42
C VAL A 25 13.40 -15.29 -4.87
N LEU A 26 13.71 -14.15 -5.49
CA LEU A 26 13.32 -13.91 -6.88
C LEU A 26 13.93 -14.96 -7.83
N GLN A 27 15.21 -15.31 -7.63
CA GLN A 27 15.89 -16.33 -8.43
C GLN A 27 15.26 -17.72 -8.26
N SER A 28 14.83 -18.10 -7.04
CA SER A 28 14.13 -19.37 -6.84
C SER A 28 12.78 -19.44 -7.56
N HIS A 29 12.20 -18.29 -7.90
CA HIS A 29 10.98 -18.15 -8.71
C HIS A 29 11.25 -17.83 -10.19
N GLY A 30 12.51 -17.84 -10.64
CA GLY A 30 12.88 -17.58 -12.03
C GLY A 30 12.84 -16.11 -12.45
N PHE A 31 12.85 -15.18 -11.48
CA PHE A 31 12.88 -13.74 -11.72
C PHE A 31 14.22 -13.13 -11.35
N THR A 32 14.62 -12.11 -12.10
CA THR A 32 15.71 -11.21 -11.72
C THR A 32 15.19 -9.99 -10.96
N MET A 33 16.06 -9.36 -10.17
CA MET A 33 15.75 -8.09 -9.49
C MET A 33 15.29 -7.00 -10.49
N SER A 34 15.89 -6.96 -11.68
CA SER A 34 15.53 -5.97 -12.70
C SER A 34 14.15 -6.23 -13.32
N GLU A 35 13.76 -7.49 -13.51
CA GLU A 35 12.41 -7.83 -13.96
C GLU A 35 11.37 -7.47 -12.90
N PHE A 36 11.64 -7.82 -11.64
CA PHE A 36 10.77 -7.44 -10.53
C PHE A 36 10.54 -5.93 -10.45
N ILE A 37 11.62 -5.12 -10.47
CA ILE A 37 11.51 -3.66 -10.43
C ILE A 37 10.71 -3.13 -11.62
N ARG A 38 10.93 -3.65 -12.83
CA ARG A 38 10.14 -3.25 -14.02
C ARG A 38 8.66 -3.57 -13.85
N THR A 39 8.33 -4.78 -13.41
CA THR A 39 6.93 -5.21 -13.19
C THR A 39 6.24 -4.33 -12.16
N VAL A 40 6.90 -4.03 -11.03
CA VAL A 40 6.33 -3.16 -9.99
C VAL A 40 6.11 -1.75 -10.53
N VAL A 41 7.10 -1.15 -11.19
CA VAL A 41 6.97 0.20 -11.76
C VAL A 41 5.86 0.27 -12.82
N THR A 42 5.72 -0.75 -13.66
CA THR A 42 4.63 -0.85 -14.64
C THR A 42 3.27 -0.97 -13.94
N SER A 43 3.14 -1.84 -12.95
CA SER A 43 1.90 -2.01 -12.18
C SER A 43 1.44 -0.69 -11.55
N VAL A 44 2.37 0.06 -10.95
CA VAL A 44 2.09 1.37 -10.35
C VAL A 44 1.61 2.37 -11.41
N ALA A 45 2.22 2.37 -12.60
CA ALA A 45 1.79 3.23 -13.71
C ALA A 45 0.37 2.87 -14.20
N ASP A 46 -0.02 1.60 -14.08
CA ASP A 46 -1.36 1.11 -14.41
C ASP A 46 -2.38 1.30 -13.26
N GLY A 47 -2.01 2.01 -12.20
CA GLY A 47 -2.88 2.33 -11.05
C GLY A 47 -2.99 1.22 -10.01
N ASN A 48 -2.20 0.16 -10.13
CA ASN A 48 -2.20 -0.98 -9.20
C ASN A 48 -0.95 -0.94 -8.31
N LEU A 49 -1.14 -0.68 -7.03
CA LEU A 49 -0.13 -1.04 -6.02
C LEU A 49 -0.17 -2.55 -5.82
N PRO A 50 0.97 -3.24 -5.62
CA PRO A 50 0.96 -4.62 -5.17
C PRO A 50 0.09 -4.79 -3.91
N GLU A 51 -0.48 -5.98 -3.72
CA GLU A 51 -1.18 -6.29 -2.47
C GLU A 51 -0.22 -6.11 -1.28
N ASP A 52 -0.75 -5.55 -0.18
CA ASP A 52 -0.01 -5.27 1.06
C ASP A 52 1.27 -4.43 0.90
N PHE A 53 1.33 -3.57 -0.14
CA PHE A 53 2.55 -2.81 -0.45
C PHE A 53 2.96 -1.82 0.65
N LEU A 54 2.03 -1.39 1.49
CA LEU A 54 2.28 -0.49 2.60
C LEU A 54 1.53 -0.95 3.84
N GLU A 55 2.21 -0.96 4.98
CA GLU A 55 1.54 -0.99 6.27
C GLU A 55 0.73 0.31 6.46
N PRO A 56 -0.46 0.25 7.10
CA PRO A 56 -1.20 1.44 7.46
C PRO A 56 -0.31 2.42 8.23
N ASN A 57 -0.33 3.70 7.85
CA ASN A 57 0.37 4.73 8.61
C ASN A 57 -0.26 4.88 10.01
N GLU A 58 0.41 5.62 10.91
CA GLU A 58 -0.03 5.80 12.30
C GLU A 58 -1.48 6.30 12.42
N GLY A 59 -1.92 7.20 11.53
CA GLY A 59 -3.29 7.72 11.54
C GLY A 59 -4.32 6.65 11.17
N VAL A 60 -4.07 5.89 10.11
CA VAL A 60 -4.96 4.79 9.72
C VAL A 60 -4.96 3.69 10.78
N MET A 61 -3.79 3.37 11.36
CA MET A 61 -3.69 2.40 12.44
C MET A 61 -4.48 2.85 13.67
N ALA A 62 -4.39 4.13 14.05
CA ALA A 62 -5.18 4.69 15.15
C ALA A 62 -6.68 4.57 14.88
N SER A 63 -7.15 4.91 13.68
CA SER A 63 -8.57 4.75 13.32
C SER A 63 -9.03 3.30 13.37
N LEU A 64 -8.18 2.33 12.97
CA LEU A 64 -8.49 0.91 13.12
C LEU A 64 -8.60 0.50 14.60
N MET A 65 -7.73 1.04 15.47
CA MET A 65 -7.80 0.80 16.91
C MET A 65 -9.06 1.41 17.54
N GLU A 66 -9.51 2.58 17.09
CA GLU A 66 -10.77 3.18 17.56
C GLU A 66 -11.99 2.28 17.26
N VAL A 67 -12.00 1.64 16.10
CA VAL A 67 -13.05 0.66 15.77
C VAL A 67 -12.94 -0.59 16.65
N ALA A 68 -11.72 -1.08 16.89
CA ALA A 68 -11.51 -2.23 17.79
C ALA A 68 -12.01 -1.94 19.21
N ASP A 69 -11.81 -0.71 19.70
CA ASP A 69 -12.30 -0.22 20.98
C ASP A 69 -13.83 -0.10 21.05
N ASP A 70 -14.48 0.30 19.97
CA ASP A 70 -15.95 0.29 19.91
C ASP A 70 -16.53 -1.13 19.97
N LEU A 71 -15.91 -2.05 19.22
CA LEU A 71 -16.30 -3.46 19.14
C LEU A 71 -16.10 -4.19 20.47
N ASN A 72 -15.01 -3.90 21.18
CA ASN A 72 -14.73 -4.49 22.49
C ASN A 72 -15.49 -3.79 23.64
N GLY A 73 -16.12 -2.64 23.35
CA GLY A 73 -16.94 -1.88 24.29
C GLY A 73 -16.16 -0.91 25.19
N SER A 74 -14.85 -0.71 24.96
CA SER A 74 -14.01 0.21 25.73
C SER A 74 -14.32 1.68 25.43
N LYS A 75 -14.63 2.01 24.17
CA LYS A 75 -14.96 3.38 23.73
C LYS A 75 -15.95 3.36 22.58
N LYS A 76 -17.17 3.84 22.80
CA LYS A 76 -18.21 3.85 21.77
C LYS A 76 -17.99 4.91 20.70
N LEU A 77 -18.12 4.52 19.44
CA LEU A 77 -18.11 5.43 18.30
C LEU A 77 -19.53 5.95 18.00
N PRO A 78 -19.66 7.14 17.38
CA PRO A 78 -20.95 7.63 16.90
C PRO A 78 -21.58 6.66 15.89
N VAL A 79 -22.89 6.48 15.99
CA VAL A 79 -23.67 5.59 15.11
C VAL A 79 -24.73 6.43 14.40
N ALA A 80 -24.92 6.17 13.12
CA ALA A 80 -26.04 6.69 12.35
C ALA A 80 -26.99 5.54 11.95
N HIS A 81 -28.29 5.75 12.07
CA HIS A 81 -29.34 4.79 11.73
C HIS A 81 -30.04 5.12 10.41
N SER A 82 -29.68 6.23 9.77
CA SER A 82 -30.17 6.65 8.47
C SER A 82 -29.06 7.33 7.67
N ARG A 83 -29.24 7.38 6.35
CA ARG A 83 -28.32 8.10 5.46
C ARG A 83 -28.27 9.59 5.81
N GLU A 84 -29.42 10.19 6.10
CA GLU A 84 -29.56 11.60 6.44
C GLU A 84 -28.90 11.95 7.79
N GLU A 85 -28.84 11.00 8.73
CA GLU A 85 -28.11 11.14 9.98
C GLU A 85 -26.60 11.04 9.77
N LEU A 86 -26.14 10.09 8.93
CA LEU A 86 -24.73 9.96 8.57
C LEU A 86 -24.23 11.21 7.84
N GLU A 87 -24.97 11.69 6.84
CA GLU A 87 -24.59 12.87 6.06
C GLU A 87 -24.53 14.13 6.93
N ARG A 88 -25.38 14.28 7.95
CA ARG A 88 -25.25 15.38 8.92
C ARG A 88 -24.00 15.24 9.78
N GLY A 89 -23.76 14.05 10.35
CA GLY A 89 -22.58 13.81 11.19
C GLY A 89 -21.24 13.94 10.48
N LEU A 90 -21.19 13.76 9.15
CA LEU A 90 -19.99 13.95 8.33
C LEU A 90 -19.76 15.40 7.86
N ASN A 91 -20.81 16.22 7.86
CA ASN A 91 -20.77 17.62 7.38
C ASN A 91 -20.80 18.65 8.52
N ASP A 92 -20.93 18.23 9.77
CA ASP A 92 -20.80 19.09 10.95
C ASP A 92 -19.30 19.36 11.23
N GLU A 93 -18.75 20.39 10.56
CA GLU A 93 -17.54 21.14 11.01
C GLU A 93 -17.94 22.49 11.62
#